data_AF-A0A645IGK8-F1
#
_entry.id   AF-A0A645IGK8-F1
#
_cell.length_a   1.000
_cell.length_b   1.000
_cell.length_c   1.000
_cell.angle_alpha   90.00
_cell.angle_beta   90.00
_cell.angle_gamma   90.00
#
_symmetry.space_group_name_H-M   'P 1'
#
loop_
_entity.id
_entity.type
_entity.pdbx_description
1 polymer ?
#
loop_
_entity_poly.entity_id
_entity_poly.type
_entity_poly.pdbx_seq_one_letter_code
_entity_poly.pdbx_strand_id
1 'polypeptide(L)'
;MSGSRGNESRQQEVSEISRSIKALAKEMQCPVIALSQLSRAPEQRTDHRPMLSDLRESGSIEQDADLVMFLYRDEYYNKETEEKNVAECIIAKQRNGPTGTVKLAWLGQYSKFGRLDVIHQE
;
A
#
# COMPACT_ATOMS: atom_id res chain seq x y z
N MET A 1 -13.13 -30.52 9.44
CA MET A 1 -12.37 -29.41 10.07
C MET A 1 -10.89 -29.57 9.72
N SER A 2 -10.41 -28.98 8.63
CA SER A 2 -9.03 -29.20 8.15
C SER A 2 -8.43 -28.02 7.36
N GLY A 3 -8.98 -26.80 7.50
CA GLY A 3 -8.50 -25.61 6.76
C GLY A 3 -7.51 -24.70 7.49
N SER A 4 -7.16 -24.97 8.76
CA SER A 4 -6.48 -23.97 9.62
C SER A 4 -4.95 -24.03 9.62
N ARG A 5 -4.32 -25.19 9.38
CA ARG A 5 -2.85 -25.33 9.56
C ARG A 5 -2.02 -24.61 8.50
N GLY A 6 -2.52 -24.52 7.27
CA GLY A 6 -1.78 -23.84 6.19
C GLY A 6 -1.73 -22.32 6.36
N ASN A 7 -2.79 -21.72 6.90
CA ASN A 7 -2.91 -20.26 7.00
C ASN A 7 -2.05 -19.69 8.14
N GLU A 8 -1.99 -20.42 9.27
CA GLU A 8 -1.12 -20.08 10.40
C GLU A 8 0.36 -20.16 10.01
N SER A 9 0.74 -21.19 9.24
CA SER A 9 2.09 -21.33 8.68
C SER A 9 2.50 -20.15 7.81
N ARG A 10 1.58 -19.65 6.97
CA ARG A 10 1.84 -18.51 6.09
C ARG A 10 2.01 -17.21 6.87
N GLN A 11 1.13 -16.96 7.85
CA GLN A 11 1.23 -15.78 8.70
C GLN A 11 2.55 -15.75 9.49
N GLN A 12 2.98 -16.90 9.99
CA GLN A 12 4.26 -17.01 10.70
C GLN A 12 5.45 -16.74 9.77
N GLU A 13 5.45 -17.34 8.57
CA GLU A 13 6.48 -17.11 7.54
C GLU A 13 6.60 -15.61 7.19
N VAL A 14 5.47 -14.95 6.90
CA VAL A 14 5.45 -13.52 6.59
C VAL A 14 5.97 -12.68 7.76
N SER A 15 5.65 -13.08 9.00
CA SER A 15 6.13 -12.40 10.20
C SER A 15 7.63 -12.55 10.42
N GLU A 16 8.21 -13.69 10.06
CA GLU A 16 9.66 -13.90 10.12
C GLU A 16 10.37 -13.08 9.05
N ILE A 17 9.81 -13.02 7.83
CA ILE A 17 10.32 -12.20 6.73
C ILE A 17 10.29 -10.71 7.10
N SER A 18 9.16 -10.20 7.59
CA SER A 18 9.00 -8.77 7.93
C SER A 18 9.99 -8.31 9.00
N ARG A 19 10.16 -9.11 10.06
CA ARG A 19 11.15 -8.86 11.12
C ARG A 19 12.57 -8.88 10.59
N SER A 20 12.90 -9.85 9.74
CA SER A 20 14.24 -9.97 9.14
C SER A 20 14.57 -8.78 8.24
N ILE A 21 13.60 -8.33 7.43
CA ILE A 21 13.74 -7.12 6.61
C ILE A 21 13.99 -5.89 7.47
N LYS A 22 13.24 -5.72 8.56
CA LYS A 22 13.41 -4.59 9.49
C LYS A 22 14.77 -4.63 10.20
N ALA A 23 15.24 -5.81 10.59
CA ALA A 23 16.56 -5.98 11.17
C ALA A 23 17.66 -5.62 10.17
N LEU A 24 17.57 -6.12 8.94
CA LEU A 24 18.51 -5.82 7.85
C LEU A 24 18.57 -4.32 7.56
N ALA A 25 17.42 -3.64 7.48
CA ALA A 25 17.37 -2.19 7.25
C ALA A 25 18.09 -1.40 8.35
N LYS A 26 17.97 -1.85 9.62
CA LYS A 26 18.65 -1.24 10.77
C LYS A 26 20.15 -1.49 10.73
N GLU A 27 20.57 -2.72 10.42
CA GLU A 27 21.97 -3.12 10.36
C GLU A 27 22.71 -2.40 9.22
N MET A 28 22.11 -2.36 8.03
CA MET A 28 22.67 -1.71 6.85
C MET A 28 22.48 -0.19 6.84
N GLN A 29 21.74 0.35 7.80
CA GLN A 29 21.41 1.78 7.92
C GLN A 29 20.84 2.39 6.62
N CYS A 30 20.05 1.63 5.87
CA CYS A 30 19.48 2.08 4.61
C CYS A 30 17.96 1.86 4.56
N PRO A 31 17.22 2.70 3.80
CA PRO A 31 15.80 2.46 3.58
C PRO A 31 15.59 1.17 2.78
N VAL A 32 14.75 0.28 3.29
CA VAL A 32 14.31 -0.91 2.55
C VAL A 32 12.85 -0.76 2.18
N ILE A 33 12.55 -0.91 0.88
CA ILE A 33 11.19 -0.89 0.35
C ILE A 33 10.82 -2.31 -0.02
N ALA A 34 9.77 -2.83 0.61
CA ALA A 34 9.16 -4.10 0.28
C ALA A 34 7.79 -3.87 -0.35
N LEU A 35 7.47 -4.62 -1.40
CA LEU A 35 6.14 -4.63 -2.01
C LEU A 35 5.34 -5.78 -1.40
N SER A 36 4.10 -5.50 -1.01
CA SER A 36 3.17 -6.51 -0.52
C SER A 36 1.88 -6.44 -1.31
N GLN A 37 1.33 -7.60 -1.63
CA GLN A 37 0.04 -7.72 -2.26
C GLN A 37 -1.08 -7.57 -1.21
N LEU A 38 -2.18 -6.94 -1.61
CA LEU A 38 -3.39 -6.85 -0.78
C LEU A 38 -4.25 -8.11 -0.92
N SER A 39 -5.03 -8.41 0.11
CA SER A 39 -6.16 -9.33 -0.04
C SER A 39 -7.18 -8.79 -1.06
N ARG A 40 -8.13 -9.64 -1.49
CA ARG A 40 -9.22 -9.23 -2.39
C ARG A 40 -10.34 -8.46 -1.68
N ALA A 41 -10.22 -8.17 -0.38
CA ALA A 41 -11.24 -7.48 0.38
C ALA A 41 -11.60 -6.07 -0.16
N PRO A 42 -10.65 -5.24 -0.65
CA PRO A 42 -10.98 -3.95 -1.24
C PRO A 42 -11.94 -4.06 -2.44
N GLU A 43 -11.84 -5.12 -3.26
CA GLU A 43 -12.70 -5.30 -4.43
C GLU A 43 -14.19 -5.49 -4.07
N GLN A 44 -14.48 -5.88 -2.83
CA GLN A 44 -15.85 -6.11 -2.35
C GLN A 44 -16.44 -4.88 -1.64
N ARG A 45 -15.60 -3.91 -1.24
CA ARG A 45 -16.05 -2.65 -0.62
C ARG A 45 -16.51 -1.66 -1.69
N THR A 46 -17.44 -0.79 -1.33
CA THR A 46 -17.98 0.22 -2.25
C THR A 46 -16.97 1.29 -2.67
N ASP A 47 -16.01 1.62 -1.80
CA ASP A 47 -15.00 2.64 -2.08
C ASP A 47 -13.73 2.07 -2.73
N HIS A 48 -13.54 0.75 -2.70
CA HIS A 48 -12.35 0.04 -3.18
C HIS A 48 -11.00 0.52 -2.61
N ARG A 49 -11.02 1.38 -1.58
CA ARG A 49 -9.81 2.00 -1.04
C ARG A 49 -9.08 1.04 -0.13
N PRO A 50 -7.78 0.78 -0.33
CA PRO A 50 -6.99 -0.05 0.58
C PRO A 50 -6.89 0.53 2.00
N MET A 51 -6.84 -0.35 2.99
CA MET A 51 -6.61 -0.06 4.39
C MET A 51 -5.70 -1.11 5.02
N LEU A 52 -5.18 -0.82 6.22
CA LEU A 52 -4.21 -1.69 6.89
C LEU A 52 -4.74 -3.12 7.11
N SER A 53 -6.03 -3.26 7.40
CA SER A 53 -6.68 -4.57 7.57
C SER A 53 -6.67 -5.44 6.31
N ASP A 54 -6.42 -4.86 5.13
CA ASP A 54 -6.30 -5.63 3.88
C ASP A 54 -4.95 -6.35 3.74
N LEU A 55 -3.98 -6.03 4.60
CA LEU A 55 -2.75 -6.79 4.83
C LEU A 55 -3.00 -8.02 5.74
N ARG A 56 -4.23 -8.55 5.77
CA ARG A 56 -4.76 -9.53 6.75
C ARG A 56 -3.89 -10.77 7.00
N GLU A 57 -3.11 -11.20 6.01
CA GLU A 57 -2.17 -12.34 6.12
C GLU A 57 -0.81 -11.92 6.70
N SER A 58 -0.69 -10.67 7.14
CA SER A 58 0.57 -9.97 7.38
C SER A 58 0.42 -8.90 8.47
N GLY A 59 -0.34 -9.17 9.54
CA GLY A 59 -0.47 -8.22 10.67
C GLY A 59 0.88 -7.83 11.29
N SER A 60 1.89 -8.68 11.15
CA SER A 60 3.30 -8.39 11.47
C SER A 60 3.92 -7.31 10.59
N ILE A 61 3.63 -7.27 9.28
CA ILE A 61 4.10 -6.20 8.39
C ILE A 61 3.60 -4.85 8.87
N GLU A 62 2.31 -4.75 9.25
CA GLU A 62 1.77 -3.51 9.80
C GLU A 62 2.55 -3.08 11.03
N GLN A 63 2.89 -3.98 11.96
CA GLN A 63 3.60 -3.63 13.20
C GLN A 63 5.07 -3.25 12.94
N ASP A 64 5.76 -4.02 12.10
CA ASP A 64 7.20 -3.91 11.85
C ASP A 64 7.55 -2.70 10.97
N ALA A 65 6.71 -2.39 9.98
CA ALA A 65 6.95 -1.30 9.05
C ALA A 65 6.97 0.07 9.76
N ASP A 66 7.85 0.96 9.33
CA ASP A 66 7.81 2.37 9.77
C ASP A 66 6.82 3.19 8.94
N LEU A 67 6.71 2.87 7.66
CA LEU A 67 5.85 3.52 6.67
C LEU A 67 5.06 2.45 5.91
N VAL A 68 3.75 2.64 5.76
CA VAL A 68 2.90 1.84 4.87
C VAL A 68 2.21 2.78 3.90
N MET A 69 2.44 2.55 2.60
CA MET A 69 1.83 3.29 1.51
C MET A 69 1.00 2.35 0.65
N PHE A 70 -0.24 2.73 0.37
CA PHE A 70 -1.07 2.07 -0.63
C PHE A 70 -1.17 2.91 -1.88
N LEU A 71 -1.28 2.25 -3.03
CA LEU A 71 -1.56 2.88 -4.31
C LEU A 71 -3.01 2.60 -4.68
N TYR A 72 -3.72 3.65 -5.09
CA TYR A 72 -5.10 3.56 -5.55
C TYR A 72 -5.30 4.40 -6.80
N ARG A 73 -6.11 3.91 -7.73
CA ARG A 73 -6.52 4.62 -8.96
C ARG A 73 -8.02 4.47 -9.11
N ASP A 74 -8.77 5.54 -8.86
CA ASP A 74 -10.23 5.52 -8.94
C ASP A 74 -10.70 5.14 -10.36
N GLU A 75 -10.03 5.66 -11.38
CA GLU A 75 -10.35 5.39 -12.80
C GLU A 75 -10.32 3.90 -13.19
N TYR A 76 -9.64 3.05 -12.41
CA TYR A 76 -9.63 1.61 -12.62
C TYR A 76 -10.98 0.97 -12.26
N TYR A 77 -11.66 1.48 -11.23
CA TYR A 77 -12.93 0.98 -10.72
C TYR A 77 -14.12 1.79 -11.27
N ASN A 78 -13.94 3.09 -11.44
CA ASN A 78 -14.94 4.03 -11.94
C ASN A 78 -14.44 4.74 -13.21
N LYS A 79 -14.86 4.27 -14.38
CA LYS A 79 -14.47 4.86 -15.68
C LYS A 79 -14.98 6.29 -15.91
N GLU A 80 -15.98 6.71 -15.14
CA GLU A 80 -16.63 8.02 -15.24
C GLU A 80 -16.10 9.03 -14.21
N THR A 81 -15.08 8.66 -13.43
CA THR A 81 -14.47 9.56 -12.43
C THR A 81 -13.99 10.87 -13.03
N GLU A 82 -14.09 11.94 -12.24
CA GLU A 82 -13.52 13.25 -12.54
C GLU A 82 -11.99 13.26 -12.39
N GLU A 83 -11.44 12.34 -11.58
CA GLU A 83 -10.01 12.21 -11.27
C GLU A 83 -9.28 11.33 -12.30
N LYS A 84 -9.46 11.61 -13.59
CA LYS A 84 -8.82 10.84 -14.67
C LYS A 84 -7.31 11.02 -14.65
N ASN A 85 -6.59 9.94 -14.90
CA ASN A 85 -5.13 9.88 -14.85
C ASN A 85 -4.57 10.35 -13.51
N VAL A 86 -5.32 10.19 -12.42
CA VAL A 86 -4.84 10.47 -11.06
C VAL A 86 -4.62 9.16 -10.33
N ALA A 87 -3.48 9.06 -9.66
CA ALA A 87 -3.20 8.02 -8.69
C ALA A 87 -3.04 8.63 -7.30
N GLU A 88 -3.48 7.89 -6.30
CA GLU A 88 -3.38 8.27 -4.90
C GLU A 88 -2.34 7.39 -4.22
N CYS A 89 -1.36 8.03 -3.58
CA CYS A 89 -0.45 7.40 -2.63
C CYS A 89 -0.98 7.66 -1.22
N ILE A 90 -1.62 6.65 -0.64
CA ILE A 90 -2.25 6.71 0.68
C ILE A 90 -1.22 6.28 1.72
N ILE A 91 -0.69 7.23 2.48
CA ILE A 91 0.19 6.98 3.63
C ILE A 91 -0.68 6.53 4.80
N ALA A 92 -0.90 5.22 4.91
CA ALA A 92 -1.78 4.61 5.91
C ALA A 92 -1.12 4.47 7.29
N LYS A 93 0.21 4.36 7.33
CA LYS A 93 1.00 4.36 8.57
C LYS A 93 2.26 5.17 8.35
N GLN A 94 2.61 6.02 9.32
CA GLN A 94 3.89 6.70 9.39
C GLN A 94 4.29 6.81 10.87
N ARG A 95 5.38 6.15 11.28
CA ARG A 95 5.80 6.07 12.69
C ARG A 95 6.25 7.44 13.22
N ASN A 96 6.87 8.26 12.38
CA ASN A 96 7.54 9.50 12.80
C ASN A 96 6.96 10.75 12.11
N GLY A 97 5.68 10.76 11.80
CA GLY A 97 5.06 11.83 11.01
C GLY A 97 3.59 11.58 10.71
N PRO A 98 2.95 12.50 9.97
CA PRO A 98 1.53 12.41 9.65
C PRO A 98 1.23 11.31 8.62
N THR A 99 0.03 10.75 8.73
CA THR A 99 -0.62 10.01 7.65
C THR A 99 -1.34 10.98 6.71
N GLY A 100 -1.78 10.49 5.55
CA GLY A 100 -2.52 11.29 4.60
C GLY A 100 -2.44 10.73 3.19
N THR A 101 -3.08 11.41 2.25
CA THR A 101 -3.11 10.98 0.85
C THR A 101 -2.42 12.02 -0.02
N VAL A 102 -1.48 11.56 -0.85
CA VAL A 102 -0.81 12.37 -1.85
C VAL A 102 -1.36 12.01 -3.22
N LYS A 103 -1.91 12.99 -3.94
CA LYS A 103 -2.35 12.82 -5.33
C LYS A 103 -1.15 12.97 -6.28
N LEU A 104 -1.07 12.09 -7.27
CA LEU A 104 -0.01 12.00 -8.27
C LEU A 104 -0.64 11.92 -9.66
N ALA A 105 0.00 12.53 -10.66
CA ALA A 105 -0.39 12.32 -12.05
C ALA A 105 0.07 10.92 -12.49
N TRP A 106 -0.81 10.16 -13.15
CA TRP A 106 -0.52 8.84 -13.69
C TRP A 106 -0.49 8.87 -15.21
N LEU A 107 0.71 8.70 -15.77
CA LEU A 107 0.93 8.63 -17.21
C LEU A 107 1.02 7.16 -17.62
N GLY A 108 -0.14 6.50 -17.75
CA GLY A 108 -0.23 5.05 -17.93
C GLY A 108 0.53 4.50 -19.14
N GLN A 109 0.59 5.26 -20.24
CA GLN A 109 1.36 4.91 -21.45
C GLN A 109 2.88 4.81 -21.22
N TYR A 110 3.39 5.38 -20.13
CA TYR A 110 4.80 5.35 -19.76
C TYR A 110 5.06 4.66 -18.42
N SER A 111 4.02 4.10 -17.78
CA SER A 111 4.09 3.56 -16.41
C SER A 111 4.76 4.53 -15.43
N LYS A 112 4.45 5.82 -15.55
CA LYS A 112 5.14 6.90 -14.84
C LYS A 112 4.20 7.67 -13.93
N PHE A 113 4.63 7.91 -12.70
CA PHE A 113 4.03 8.89 -11.81
C PHE A 113 4.71 10.25 -12.02
N GLY A 114 3.90 11.28 -12.21
CA GLY A 114 4.32 12.68 -12.32
C GLY A 114 3.83 13.48 -11.12
N ARG A 115 4.41 14.67 -10.95
CA ARG A 115 3.83 15.67 -10.07
C ARG A 115 2.47 16.07 -10.65
N LEU A 116 1.47 16.13 -9.80
CA LEU A 116 0.18 16.69 -10.17
C LEU A 116 0.32 18.21 -10.06
N ASP A 117 0.67 18.86 -11.17
CA ASP A 117 0.62 20.30 -11.25
C ASP A 117 -0.85 20.69 -11.32
N VAL A 118 -1.43 21.06 -10.18
CA VAL A 118 -2.75 21.67 -10.12
C VAL A 118 -2.63 22.99 -10.89
N ILE A 119 -3.28 23.09 -12.04
CA ILE A 119 -3.10 24.17 -13.02
C ILE A 119 -3.07 25.56 -12.35
N HIS A 120 -2.04 26.33 -12.72
CA HIS A 120 -1.96 27.80 -12.62
C HIS A 120 -3.25 28.40 -13.19
N GLN A 121 -4.05 29.09 -12.37
CA GLN A 121 -5.04 30.01 -12.91
C GLN A 121 -4.28 31.13 -13.63
N GLU A 122 -4.52 31.28 -14.94
CA GLU A 122 -4.20 32.52 -15.66
C GLU A 122 -5.01 33.69 -15.07
#